data_AF-A0AAJ2IDP3-F1
#
_entry.id   AF-A0AAJ2IDP3-F1
#
_cell.length_a   1.000
_cell.length_b   1.000
_cell.length_c   1.000
_cell.angle_alpha   90.00
_cell.angle_beta   90.00
_cell.angle_gamma   90.00
#
_symmetry.space_group_name_H-M   'P 1'
#
loop_
_entity.id
_entity.type
_entity.pdbx_description
1 polymer ?
#
loop_
_entity_poly.entity_id
_entity_poly.type
_entity_poly.pdbx_seq_one_letter_code
_entity_poly.pdbx_strand_id
1 'polypeptide(L)'
;MTAHANGPLPSRRSPDDGRALDAVAAFDAGLSDQERRVLTERVYAASPRTQSEVADLLGLSRERVTQIDRSTRHRLRSLIEADPALADLSAMINRRAAPVADAAALMADSTLAGTPVGGVEAPCWRVVAAASGLRTSENWIIRGSLRSVAEFTKSAVEAAARPGEAASVITIADHLGLSGDSAARWLLRAGYELLDGHAIAARSTTGEIVVAALSIRGAPLTFDDIIDATSAIPRAHNSIRNALASDVRIVRTDRTRYGLAKWGLPRYEPVHLQIDAILSDHDGAVPLDDVIATIRGRHDVSEATIRSYAGAGEFQIRDGIVTRRERPHRPRRTPGRTRGLYREDDVVHWATTITPAQCRGTGFNIPSALAGLLGIGPGSPVTLETALGTQAFTWASVQARSGSIKRFIDELELEPGTPVFLDFGPHTFTVRRAEQATASSAADILTRIGRQPARLTRTRLLQVLAESLWLPTQSGINDVVELLGRRRETDLADRVAATLR
;
A
#
# COMPACT_ATOMS: atom_id res chain seq x y z
N MET A 1 28.04 -39.38 40.54
CA MET A 1 28.61 -39.86 39.27
C MET A 1 28.51 -38.73 38.27
N THR A 2 29.62 -38.02 38.09
CA THR A 2 29.78 -36.85 37.22
C THR A 2 29.82 -37.29 35.77
N ALA A 3 28.78 -36.93 35.01
CA ALA A 3 28.73 -37.12 33.57
C ALA A 3 29.56 -36.03 32.89
N HIS A 4 30.68 -36.42 32.27
CA HIS A 4 31.50 -35.56 31.43
C HIS A 4 30.73 -35.15 30.18
N ALA A 5 30.59 -33.84 29.98
CA ALA A 5 30.12 -33.24 28.74
C ALA A 5 31.24 -33.37 27.68
N ASN A 6 31.03 -34.24 26.69
CA ASN A 6 31.81 -34.24 25.46
C ASN A 6 31.37 -33.04 24.60
N GLY A 7 32.16 -31.97 24.63
CA GLY A 7 32.09 -30.93 23.60
C GLY A 7 32.50 -31.48 22.23
N PRO A 8 32.13 -30.81 21.12
CA PRO A 8 32.51 -31.24 19.79
C PRO A 8 34.03 -31.19 19.66
N LEU A 9 34.64 -32.31 19.26
CA LEU A 9 36.05 -32.40 18.91
C LEU A 9 36.35 -31.40 17.79
N PRO A 10 37.46 -30.64 17.85
CA PRO A 10 37.88 -29.82 16.73
C PRO A 10 38.16 -30.74 15.54
N SER A 11 37.50 -30.47 14.41
CA SER A 11 37.71 -31.15 13.14
C SER A 11 39.22 -31.24 12.86
N ARG A 12 39.77 -32.47 12.82
CA ARG A 12 41.15 -32.72 12.41
C ARG A 12 41.35 -32.08 11.03
N ARG A 13 42.17 -31.04 10.97
CA ARG A 13 42.58 -30.40 9.71
C ARG A 13 43.25 -31.45 8.83
N SER A 14 42.98 -31.41 7.53
CA SER A 14 43.73 -32.24 6.58
C SER A 14 45.22 -31.91 6.68
N PRO A 15 46.14 -32.89 6.61
CA PRO A 15 47.59 -32.64 6.59
C PRO A 15 47.99 -31.61 5.51
N ASP A 16 47.30 -31.64 4.38
CA ASP A 16 47.53 -30.73 3.25
C ASP A 16 47.10 -29.29 3.56
N ASP A 17 45.98 -29.11 4.28
CA ASP A 17 45.53 -27.78 4.73
C ASP A 17 46.55 -27.16 5.69
N GLY A 18 47.13 -27.95 6.60
CA GLY A 18 48.18 -27.48 7.51
C GLY A 18 49.41 -26.96 6.76
N ARG A 19 49.88 -27.74 5.77
CA ARG A 19 51.02 -27.37 4.93
C ARG A 19 50.77 -26.07 4.14
N ALA A 20 49.57 -25.92 3.59
CA ALA A 20 49.19 -24.72 2.85
C ALA A 20 49.21 -23.47 3.73
N LEU A 21 48.72 -23.57 4.97
CA LEU A 21 48.72 -22.47 5.93
C LEU A 21 50.13 -22.10 6.36
N ASP A 22 50.99 -23.09 6.61
CA ASP A 22 52.40 -22.86 6.93
C ASP A 22 53.13 -22.17 5.77
N ALA A 23 52.80 -22.50 4.53
CA ALA A 23 53.35 -21.85 3.34
C ALA A 23 52.93 -20.37 3.24
N VAL A 24 51.67 -20.04 3.56
CA VAL A 24 51.19 -18.64 3.62
C VAL A 24 51.84 -17.90 4.80
N ALA A 25 52.00 -18.53 5.95
CA ALA A 25 52.68 -17.92 7.10
C ALA A 25 54.16 -17.65 6.83
N ALA A 26 54.85 -18.58 6.17
CA ALA A 26 56.24 -18.41 5.73
C ALA A 26 56.37 -17.27 4.69
N PHE A 27 55.40 -17.15 3.78
CA PHE A 27 55.32 -16.02 2.85
C PHE A 27 55.21 -14.69 3.60
N ASP A 28 54.31 -14.56 4.57
CA ASP A 28 54.11 -13.34 5.37
C ASP A 28 55.33 -12.96 6.22
N ALA A 29 56.05 -13.97 6.73
CA ALA A 29 57.29 -13.79 7.48
C ALA A 29 58.43 -13.24 6.59
N GLY A 30 58.42 -13.56 5.29
CA GLY A 30 59.41 -13.11 4.31
C GLY A 30 59.11 -11.76 3.64
N LEU A 31 58.11 -11.02 4.12
CA LEU A 31 57.77 -9.67 3.62
C LEU A 31 58.42 -8.57 4.47
N SER A 32 58.88 -7.51 3.81
CA SER A 32 59.22 -6.25 4.50
C SER A 32 57.99 -5.61 5.13
N ASP A 33 58.18 -4.70 6.09
CA ASP A 33 57.08 -3.99 6.75
C ASP A 33 56.18 -3.22 5.76
N GLN A 34 56.79 -2.62 4.72
CA GLN A 34 56.07 -1.93 3.66
C GLN A 34 55.23 -2.90 2.82
N GLU A 35 55.81 -4.03 2.40
CA GLU A 35 55.08 -5.06 1.64
C GLU A 35 53.93 -5.66 2.45
N ARG A 36 54.18 -5.98 3.73
CA ARG A 36 53.17 -6.51 4.65
C ARG A 36 52.01 -5.54 4.81
N ARG A 37 52.30 -4.24 4.91
CA ARG A 37 51.25 -3.22 5.07
C ARG A 37 50.43 -3.06 3.80
N VAL A 38 51.06 -3.03 2.63
CA VAL A 38 50.35 -3.01 1.33
C VAL A 38 49.48 -4.26 1.16
N LEU A 39 50.00 -5.45 1.49
CA LEU A 39 49.24 -6.71 1.42
C LEU A 39 48.02 -6.69 2.36
N THR A 40 48.21 -6.22 3.59
CA THR A 40 47.14 -6.14 4.59
C THR A 40 45.97 -5.27 4.11
N GLU A 41 46.27 -4.06 3.62
CA GLU A 41 45.25 -3.08 3.21
C GLU A 41 44.57 -3.40 1.86
N ARG A 42 45.21 -4.21 1.00
CA ARG A 42 44.73 -4.45 -0.38
C ARG A 42 44.36 -5.89 -0.72
N VAL A 43 44.86 -6.87 0.03
CA VAL A 43 44.63 -8.30 -0.22
C VAL A 43 43.87 -8.92 0.93
N TYR A 44 44.26 -8.64 2.18
CA TYR A 44 43.63 -9.28 3.34
C TYR A 44 42.36 -8.55 3.82
N ALA A 45 42.29 -7.23 3.59
CA ALA A 45 41.16 -6.40 3.96
C ALA A 45 39.84 -6.83 3.29
N ALA A 46 38.75 -6.86 4.07
CA ALA A 46 37.40 -7.15 3.56
C ALA A 46 36.90 -6.09 2.56
N SER A 47 37.37 -4.85 2.73
CA SER A 47 37.14 -3.71 1.84
C SER A 47 38.49 -3.14 1.41
N PRO A 48 39.10 -3.66 0.32
CA PRO A 48 40.43 -3.24 -0.12
C PRO A 48 40.51 -1.75 -0.44
N ARG A 49 41.51 -1.06 0.11
CA ARG A 49 41.79 0.34 -0.22
C ARG A 49 42.37 0.51 -1.62
N THR A 50 42.11 1.65 -2.24
CA THR A 50 42.73 2.06 -3.51
C THR A 50 44.24 2.26 -3.35
N GLN A 51 44.98 2.29 -4.47
CA GLN A 51 46.43 2.50 -4.43
C GLN A 51 46.78 3.89 -3.89
N SER A 52 45.95 4.89 -4.21
CA SER A 52 46.13 6.27 -3.72
C SER A 52 45.95 6.34 -2.21
N GLU A 53 44.87 5.75 -1.67
CA GLU A 53 44.63 5.76 -0.22
C GLU A 53 45.75 5.06 0.58
N VAL A 54 46.30 3.97 0.04
CA VAL A 54 47.44 3.27 0.66
C VAL A 54 48.74 4.07 0.50
N ALA A 55 48.91 4.78 -0.61
CA ALA A 55 50.07 5.65 -0.82
C ALA A 55 50.09 6.80 0.21
N ASP A 56 48.94 7.44 0.41
CA ASP A 56 48.76 8.48 1.42
C ASP A 56 49.02 7.95 2.84
N LEU A 57 48.48 6.76 3.15
CA LEU A 57 48.67 6.10 4.46
C LEU A 57 50.15 5.82 4.77
N LEU A 58 50.93 5.44 3.77
CA LEU A 58 52.33 5.02 3.94
C LEU A 58 53.34 6.13 3.66
N GLY A 59 52.89 7.33 3.26
CA GLY A 59 53.78 8.40 2.81
C GLY A 59 54.59 8.02 1.57
N LEU A 60 54.05 7.16 0.70
CA LEU A 60 54.68 6.68 -0.52
C LEU A 60 54.02 7.29 -1.76
N SER A 61 54.69 7.21 -2.92
CA SER A 61 54.02 7.53 -4.18
C SER A 61 53.03 6.42 -4.57
N ARG A 62 51.95 6.78 -5.27
CA ARG A 62 50.99 5.82 -5.84
C ARG A 62 51.70 4.76 -6.69
N GLU A 63 52.67 5.18 -7.50
CA GLU A 63 53.43 4.27 -8.37
C GLU A 63 54.23 3.25 -7.56
N ARG A 64 54.83 3.66 -6.43
CA ARG A 64 55.56 2.74 -5.56
C ARG A 64 54.62 1.69 -4.95
N VAL A 65 53.43 2.10 -4.51
CA VAL A 65 52.41 1.16 -4.01
C VAL A 65 51.94 0.21 -5.11
N THR A 66 51.75 0.69 -6.33
CA THR A 66 51.41 -0.15 -7.50
C THR A 66 52.47 -1.22 -7.75
N GLN A 67 53.75 -0.86 -7.70
CA GLN A 67 54.86 -1.80 -7.88
C GLN A 67 54.90 -2.86 -6.79
N ILE A 68 54.76 -2.45 -5.51
CA ILE A 68 54.71 -3.38 -4.38
C ILE A 68 53.53 -4.33 -4.51
N ASP A 69 52.31 -3.82 -4.72
CA ASP A 69 51.09 -4.63 -4.89
C ASP A 69 51.22 -5.65 -6.03
N ARG A 70 51.78 -5.23 -7.17
CA ARG A 70 52.02 -6.12 -8.32
C ARG A 70 53.03 -7.21 -8.00
N SER A 71 54.15 -6.85 -7.38
CA SER A 71 55.21 -7.79 -6.99
C SER A 71 54.68 -8.83 -5.99
N THR A 72 54.02 -8.36 -4.92
CA THR A 72 53.50 -9.24 -3.87
C THR A 72 52.42 -10.18 -4.40
N ARG A 73 51.49 -9.71 -5.25
CA ARG A 73 50.49 -10.57 -5.89
C ARG A 73 51.13 -11.61 -6.82
N HIS A 74 52.20 -11.24 -7.52
CA HIS A 74 52.90 -12.20 -8.39
C HIS A 74 53.54 -13.33 -7.58
N ARG A 75 54.27 -12.98 -6.51
CA ARG A 75 54.89 -13.95 -5.59
C ARG A 75 53.82 -14.85 -4.92
N LEU A 76 52.70 -14.26 -4.49
CA LEU A 76 51.59 -14.99 -3.89
C LEU A 76 50.91 -15.95 -4.87
N ARG A 77 50.79 -15.56 -6.15
CA ARG A 77 50.29 -16.46 -7.19
C ARG A 77 51.23 -17.64 -7.43
N SER A 78 52.55 -17.42 -7.48
CA SER A 78 53.52 -18.51 -7.60
C SER A 78 53.47 -19.47 -6.39
N LEU A 79 53.22 -18.96 -5.19
CA LEU A 79 52.98 -19.79 -4.00
C LEU A 79 51.73 -20.66 -4.17
N ILE A 80 50.62 -20.05 -4.60
CA ILE A 80 49.34 -20.75 -4.82
C ILE A 80 49.48 -21.85 -5.88
N GLU A 81 50.23 -21.60 -6.96
CA GLU A 81 50.48 -22.58 -8.02
C GLU A 81 51.38 -23.75 -7.57
N ALA A 82 52.29 -23.50 -6.63
CA ALA A 82 53.22 -24.50 -6.11
C ALA A 82 52.64 -25.39 -5.00
N ASP A 83 51.57 -24.94 -4.31
CA ASP A 83 50.90 -25.69 -3.26
C ASP A 83 49.60 -26.35 -3.78
N PRO A 84 49.48 -27.70 -3.75
CA PRO A 84 48.30 -28.37 -4.30
C PRO A 84 46.97 -27.95 -3.66
N ALA A 85 46.92 -27.74 -2.34
CA ALA A 85 45.68 -27.38 -1.66
C ALA A 85 45.26 -25.93 -1.97
N LEU A 86 46.21 -25.00 -2.05
CA LEU A 86 45.95 -23.63 -2.51
C LEU A 86 45.58 -23.60 -4.00
N ALA A 87 46.23 -24.41 -4.84
CA ALA A 87 45.91 -24.54 -6.26
C ALA A 87 44.48 -25.08 -6.46
N ASP A 88 44.08 -26.08 -5.69
CA ASP A 88 42.71 -26.64 -5.72
C ASP A 88 41.67 -25.61 -5.27
N LEU A 89 41.95 -24.87 -4.19
CA LEU A 89 41.10 -23.75 -3.75
C LEU A 89 40.99 -22.67 -4.83
N SER A 90 42.11 -22.31 -5.47
CA SER A 90 42.13 -21.35 -6.58
C SER A 90 41.30 -21.84 -7.77
N ALA A 91 41.42 -23.11 -8.13
CA ALA A 91 40.63 -23.72 -9.20
C ALA A 91 39.13 -23.74 -8.85
N MET A 92 38.78 -24.07 -7.61
CA MET A 92 37.39 -24.03 -7.12
C MET A 92 36.80 -22.62 -7.18
N ILE A 93 37.53 -21.62 -6.69
CA ILE A 93 37.14 -20.21 -6.77
C ILE A 93 36.91 -19.80 -8.23
N ASN A 94 37.85 -20.14 -9.12
CA ASN A 94 37.76 -19.76 -10.52
C ASN A 94 36.56 -20.38 -11.24
N ARG A 95 36.23 -21.65 -10.94
CA ARG A 95 35.04 -22.33 -11.47
C ARG A 95 33.73 -21.69 -11.00
N ARG A 96 33.66 -21.25 -9.73
CA ARG A 96 32.44 -20.68 -9.15
C ARG A 96 32.23 -19.19 -9.48
N ALA A 97 33.31 -18.42 -9.61
CA ALA A 97 33.24 -16.98 -9.83
C ALA A 97 32.95 -16.65 -11.31
N ALA A 98 31.73 -16.96 -11.79
CA ALA A 98 31.31 -16.77 -13.17
C ALA A 98 29.85 -16.23 -13.29
N PRO A 99 29.61 -14.92 -13.08
CA PRO A 99 30.57 -13.86 -12.76
C PRO A 99 30.74 -13.58 -11.27
N VAL A 100 29.90 -14.17 -10.41
CA VAL A 100 29.89 -13.93 -8.97
C VAL A 100 29.82 -15.24 -8.21
N ALA A 101 30.55 -15.35 -7.10
CA ALA A 101 30.47 -16.49 -6.19
C ALA A 101 30.27 -16.02 -4.75
N ASP A 102 29.51 -16.80 -4.00
CA ASP A 102 29.30 -16.62 -2.57
C ASP A 102 30.43 -17.30 -1.79
N ALA A 103 31.19 -16.51 -1.02
CA ALA A 103 32.27 -17.02 -0.20
C ALA A 103 31.77 -17.88 0.96
N ALA A 104 30.55 -17.66 1.47
CA ALA A 104 29.98 -18.50 2.52
C ALA A 104 29.75 -19.94 2.02
N ALA A 105 29.24 -20.08 0.79
CA ALA A 105 29.10 -21.38 0.14
C ALA A 105 30.47 -22.04 -0.11
N LEU A 106 31.47 -21.25 -0.49
CA LEU A 106 32.85 -21.75 -0.64
C LEU A 106 33.43 -22.27 0.69
N MET A 107 33.20 -21.56 1.79
CA MET A 107 33.66 -21.96 3.13
C MET A 107 32.94 -23.19 3.67
N ALA A 108 31.68 -23.42 3.26
CA ALA A 108 30.96 -24.65 3.60
C ALA A 108 31.56 -25.88 2.89
N ASP A 109 32.07 -25.71 1.67
CA ASP A 109 32.62 -26.80 0.86
C ASP A 109 34.13 -27.01 1.03
N SER A 110 34.84 -26.07 1.66
CA SER A 110 36.28 -26.16 1.91
C SER A 110 36.65 -25.54 3.26
N THR A 111 37.19 -26.37 4.14
CA THR A 111 37.75 -25.95 5.44
C THR A 111 38.88 -24.93 5.27
N LEU A 112 39.77 -25.17 4.31
CA LEU A 112 40.87 -24.27 4.00
C LEU A 112 40.36 -22.87 3.62
N ALA A 113 39.31 -22.78 2.80
CA ALA A 113 38.74 -21.51 2.36
C ALA A 113 38.39 -20.58 3.55
N GLY A 114 37.81 -21.14 4.61
CA GLY A 114 37.40 -20.41 5.80
C GLY A 114 38.48 -20.21 6.86
N THR A 115 39.64 -20.86 6.72
CA THR A 115 40.69 -20.79 7.73
C THR A 115 41.38 -19.43 7.69
N PRO A 116 41.57 -18.76 8.84
CA PRO A 116 42.21 -17.45 8.87
C PRO A 116 43.70 -17.53 8.55
N VAL A 117 44.19 -16.52 7.83
CA VAL A 117 45.60 -16.34 7.45
C VAL A 117 46.02 -14.88 7.64
N GLY A 118 47.31 -14.70 7.92
CA GLY A 118 47.93 -13.39 8.12
C GLY A 118 47.54 -12.69 9.43
N GLY A 119 48.22 -11.59 9.74
CA GLY A 119 48.05 -10.88 11.03
C GLY A 119 46.69 -10.20 11.25
N VAL A 120 45.80 -10.21 10.26
CA VAL A 120 44.41 -9.71 10.36
C VAL A 120 43.37 -10.83 10.28
N GLU A 121 43.82 -12.09 10.36
CA GLU A 121 42.96 -13.28 10.38
C GLU A 121 41.97 -13.32 9.18
N ALA A 122 42.43 -12.95 8.00
CA ALA A 122 41.60 -12.97 6.80
C ALA A 122 41.34 -14.41 6.36
N PRO A 123 40.12 -14.78 5.93
CA PRO A 123 39.87 -16.13 5.42
C PRO A 123 40.71 -16.39 4.16
N CYS A 124 41.28 -17.59 4.07
CA CYS A 124 42.22 -17.98 3.01
C CYS A 124 41.66 -17.74 1.59
N TRP A 125 40.36 -17.96 1.38
CA TRP A 125 39.73 -17.71 0.06
C TRP A 125 39.95 -16.30 -0.45
N ARG A 126 40.00 -15.29 0.44
CA ARG A 126 40.15 -13.89 0.05
C ARG A 126 41.53 -13.64 -0.52
N VAL A 127 42.53 -14.21 0.12
CA VAL A 127 43.93 -14.15 -0.30
C VAL A 127 44.09 -14.81 -1.66
N VAL A 128 43.56 -16.02 -1.82
CA VAL A 128 43.63 -16.79 -3.08
C VAL A 128 42.88 -16.08 -4.22
N ALA A 129 41.68 -15.57 -3.96
CA ALA A 129 40.88 -14.84 -4.94
C ALA A 129 41.59 -13.54 -5.39
N ALA A 130 42.09 -12.75 -4.44
CA ALA A 130 42.78 -11.51 -4.72
C ALA A 130 44.11 -11.73 -5.48
N ALA A 131 44.86 -12.78 -5.16
CA ALA A 131 46.07 -13.17 -5.90
C ALA A 131 45.75 -13.58 -7.36
N SER A 132 44.58 -14.19 -7.56
CA SER A 132 44.06 -14.57 -8.89
C SER A 132 43.51 -13.38 -9.68
N GLY A 133 43.58 -12.16 -9.14
CA GLY A 133 43.09 -10.94 -9.80
C GLY A 133 41.57 -10.77 -9.73
N LEU A 134 40.88 -11.55 -8.90
CA LEU A 134 39.45 -11.41 -8.65
C LEU A 134 39.21 -10.28 -7.65
N ARG A 135 38.06 -9.62 -7.78
CA ARG A 135 37.62 -8.63 -6.81
C ARG A 135 36.94 -9.34 -5.65
N THR A 136 37.25 -8.92 -4.44
CA THR A 136 36.60 -9.41 -3.22
C THR A 136 35.89 -8.26 -2.56
N SER A 137 34.65 -8.48 -2.14
CA SER A 137 33.85 -7.48 -1.42
C SER A 137 33.02 -8.19 -0.37
N GLU A 138 33.32 -7.97 0.91
CA GLU A 138 32.72 -8.68 2.04
C GLU A 138 32.86 -10.21 1.86
N ASN A 139 31.76 -10.88 1.52
CA ASN A 139 31.66 -12.33 1.30
C ASN A 139 31.38 -12.68 -0.18
N TRP A 140 31.68 -11.77 -1.11
CA TRP A 140 31.48 -11.98 -2.55
C TRP A 140 32.80 -12.00 -3.29
N ILE A 141 32.93 -12.96 -4.21
CA ILE A 141 34.03 -13.05 -5.17
C ILE A 141 33.49 -12.67 -6.53
N ILE A 142 34.08 -11.66 -7.16
CA ILE A 142 33.55 -11.01 -8.34
C ILE A 142 34.59 -11.06 -9.46
N ARG A 143 34.19 -11.59 -10.62
CA ARG A 143 34.98 -11.58 -11.85
C ARG A 143 34.61 -10.36 -12.69
N GLY A 144 35.63 -9.58 -13.05
CA GLY A 144 35.46 -8.38 -13.87
C GLY A 144 35.13 -7.12 -13.07
N SER A 145 34.30 -6.25 -13.62
CA SER A 145 33.91 -4.98 -12.99
C SER A 145 32.56 -5.11 -12.28
N LEU A 146 32.31 -4.29 -11.26
CA LEU A 146 30.99 -4.24 -10.59
C LEU A 146 29.87 -3.91 -11.58
N ARG A 147 30.16 -3.02 -12.54
CA ARG A 147 29.21 -2.66 -13.61
C ARG A 147 28.86 -3.87 -14.49
N SER A 148 29.85 -4.63 -14.95
CA SER A 148 29.58 -5.81 -15.79
C SER A 148 28.79 -6.89 -15.05
N VAL A 149 29.02 -7.07 -13.75
CA VAL A 149 28.24 -8.02 -12.94
C VAL A 149 26.84 -7.51 -12.67
N ALA A 150 26.65 -6.20 -12.49
CA ALA A 150 25.31 -5.61 -12.38
C ALA A 150 24.50 -5.80 -13.68
N GLU A 151 25.09 -5.54 -14.85
CA GLU A 151 24.43 -5.78 -16.15
C GLU A 151 24.12 -7.27 -16.36
N PHE A 152 25.04 -8.17 -15.97
CA PHE A 152 24.78 -9.61 -16.02
C PHE A 152 23.64 -10.03 -15.09
N THR A 153 23.61 -9.50 -13.86
CA THR A 153 22.53 -9.77 -12.89
C THR A 153 21.19 -9.29 -13.43
N LYS A 154 21.15 -8.09 -14.01
CA LYS A 154 19.95 -7.56 -14.67
C LYS A 154 19.50 -8.46 -15.84
N SER A 155 20.44 -8.89 -16.67
CA SER A 155 20.16 -9.81 -17.79
C SER A 155 19.62 -11.16 -17.31
N ALA A 156 20.15 -11.68 -16.20
CA ALA A 156 19.66 -12.92 -15.57
C ALA A 156 18.23 -12.77 -15.03
N VAL A 157 17.91 -11.62 -14.43
CA VAL A 157 16.55 -11.29 -13.99
C VAL A 157 15.60 -11.18 -15.18
N GLU A 158 16.00 -10.49 -16.25
CA GLU A 158 15.21 -10.35 -17.48
C GLU A 158 14.99 -11.70 -18.19
N ALA A 159 16.01 -12.56 -18.23
CA ALA A 159 15.91 -13.90 -18.81
C ALA A 159 15.01 -14.85 -17.99
N ALA A 160 15.02 -14.70 -16.67
CA ALA A 160 14.16 -15.47 -15.77
C ALA A 160 12.70 -14.97 -15.75
N ALA A 161 12.45 -13.71 -16.17
CA ALA A 161 11.12 -13.14 -16.21
C ALA A 161 10.33 -13.66 -17.42
N ARG A 162 9.14 -14.21 -17.18
CA ARG A 162 8.17 -14.42 -18.25
C ARG A 162 7.48 -13.10 -18.60
N PRO A 163 6.97 -12.91 -19.83
CA PRO A 163 6.25 -11.71 -20.21
C PRO A 163 5.15 -11.33 -19.22
N GLY A 164 5.35 -10.20 -18.53
CA GLY A 164 4.42 -9.69 -17.52
C GLY A 164 4.35 -10.51 -16.23
N GLU A 165 5.43 -11.19 -15.84
CA GLU A 165 5.57 -11.93 -14.58
C GLU A 165 6.85 -11.52 -13.85
N ALA A 166 6.84 -11.64 -12.53
CA ALA A 166 8.06 -11.45 -11.74
C ALA A 166 9.02 -12.63 -11.95
N ALA A 167 10.32 -12.36 -11.91
CA ALA A 167 11.34 -13.39 -12.07
C ALA A 167 11.53 -14.20 -10.79
N SER A 168 11.49 -15.53 -10.88
CA SER A 168 11.75 -16.42 -9.74
C SER A 168 13.22 -16.38 -9.32
N VAL A 169 13.48 -16.28 -8.02
CA VAL A 169 14.84 -16.32 -7.46
C VAL A 169 15.55 -17.62 -7.83
N ILE A 170 14.83 -18.74 -7.90
CA ILE A 170 15.41 -20.05 -8.27
C ILE A 170 15.94 -20.01 -9.70
N THR A 171 15.13 -19.52 -10.64
CA THR A 171 15.52 -19.42 -12.05
C THR A 171 16.66 -18.41 -12.25
N ILE A 172 16.65 -17.31 -11.49
CA ILE A 172 17.77 -16.36 -11.49
C ILE A 172 19.04 -17.03 -10.94
N ALA A 173 18.93 -17.84 -9.88
CA ALA A 173 20.04 -18.56 -9.28
C ALA A 173 20.73 -19.48 -10.30
N ASP A 174 19.93 -20.20 -11.11
CA ASP A 174 20.43 -21.06 -12.20
C ASP A 174 21.25 -20.25 -13.22
N HIS A 175 20.76 -19.07 -13.63
CA HIS A 175 21.49 -18.19 -14.55
C HIS A 175 22.76 -17.59 -13.95
N LEU A 176 22.79 -17.38 -12.63
CA LEU A 176 23.96 -16.83 -11.92
C LEU A 176 24.95 -17.92 -11.47
N GLY A 177 24.59 -19.21 -11.57
CA GLY A 177 25.38 -20.31 -11.01
C GLY A 177 25.45 -20.27 -9.47
N LEU A 178 24.41 -19.75 -8.81
CA LEU A 178 24.32 -19.61 -7.36
C LEU A 178 23.31 -20.60 -6.77
N SER A 179 23.43 -20.87 -5.47
CA SER A 179 22.31 -21.48 -4.72
C SER A 179 21.15 -20.49 -4.59
N GLY A 180 19.92 -20.97 -4.34
CA GLY A 180 18.75 -20.09 -4.13
C GLY A 180 18.97 -19.06 -3.01
N ASP A 181 19.55 -19.48 -1.88
CA ASP A 181 19.85 -18.60 -0.74
C ASP A 181 20.94 -17.57 -1.08
N SER A 182 21.97 -17.98 -1.81
CA SER A 182 23.01 -17.07 -2.30
C SER A 182 22.44 -16.06 -3.29
N ALA A 183 21.59 -16.49 -4.23
CA ALA A 183 20.95 -15.61 -5.19
C ALA A 183 20.03 -14.59 -4.50
N ALA A 184 19.24 -15.01 -3.50
CA ALA A 184 18.41 -14.10 -2.71
C ALA A 184 19.25 -13.00 -2.04
N ARG A 185 20.34 -13.37 -1.36
CA ARG A 185 21.27 -12.40 -0.73
C ARG A 185 21.94 -11.49 -1.77
N TRP A 186 22.34 -12.05 -2.91
CA TRP A 186 22.96 -11.29 -4.00
C TRP A 186 22.00 -10.26 -4.58
N LEU A 187 20.75 -10.65 -4.84
CA LEU A 187 19.72 -9.77 -5.40
C LEU A 187 19.42 -8.59 -4.46
N LEU A 188 19.31 -8.83 -3.15
CA LEU A 188 19.16 -7.77 -2.15
C LEU A 188 20.34 -6.78 -2.21
N ARG A 189 21.58 -7.29 -2.29
CA ARG A 189 22.78 -6.46 -2.45
C ARG A 189 22.77 -5.68 -3.78
N ALA A 190 22.24 -6.29 -4.85
CA ALA A 190 22.20 -5.71 -6.18
C ALA A 190 21.07 -4.68 -6.40
N GLY A 191 20.25 -4.40 -5.37
CA GLY A 191 19.19 -3.39 -5.44
C GLY A 191 17.82 -3.95 -5.84
N TYR A 192 17.57 -5.23 -5.58
CA TYR A 192 16.25 -5.85 -5.67
C TYR A 192 15.66 -6.07 -4.28
N GLU A 193 14.34 -6.12 -4.22
CA GLU A 193 13.56 -6.62 -3.10
C GLU A 193 13.02 -8.01 -3.46
N LEU A 194 12.58 -8.76 -2.45
CA LEU A 194 12.05 -10.11 -2.63
C LEU A 194 10.57 -10.15 -2.25
N LEU A 195 9.76 -10.75 -3.11
CA LEU A 195 8.33 -10.96 -2.90
C LEU A 195 7.99 -12.41 -3.18
N ASP A 196 7.67 -13.19 -2.14
CA ASP A 196 7.29 -14.61 -2.22
C ASP A 196 8.21 -15.42 -3.16
N GLY A 197 9.53 -15.32 -2.95
CA GLY A 197 10.54 -16.02 -3.74
C GLY A 197 10.82 -15.44 -5.14
N HIS A 198 10.33 -14.23 -5.44
CA HIS A 198 10.55 -13.55 -6.72
C HIS A 198 11.30 -12.22 -6.53
N ALA A 199 12.12 -11.85 -7.52
CA ALA A 199 12.87 -10.61 -7.51
C ALA A 199 12.04 -9.44 -8.04
N ILE A 200 11.96 -8.36 -7.27
CA ILE A 200 11.29 -7.11 -7.61
C ILE A 200 12.31 -5.99 -7.59
N ALA A 201 12.32 -5.09 -8.57
CA ALA A 201 13.25 -3.96 -8.53
C ALA A 201 12.91 -3.04 -7.34
N ALA A 202 13.90 -2.61 -6.55
CA ALA A 202 13.64 -1.83 -5.32
C ALA A 202 12.93 -0.48 -5.57
N ARG A 203 13.01 0.05 -6.80
CA ARG A 203 12.32 1.29 -7.21
C ARG A 203 10.98 1.04 -7.88
N SER A 204 10.41 -0.16 -7.72
CA SER A 204 9.13 -0.49 -8.34
C SER A 204 7.97 0.31 -7.77
N THR A 205 7.10 0.73 -8.67
CA THR A 205 5.87 1.45 -8.33
C THR A 205 4.90 0.53 -7.57
N THR A 206 3.91 1.11 -6.89
CA THR A 206 2.87 0.29 -6.23
C THR A 206 2.10 -0.57 -7.23
N GLY A 207 1.85 -0.08 -8.45
CA GLY A 207 1.21 -0.86 -9.51
C GLY A 207 2.03 -2.08 -9.94
N GLU A 208 3.35 -1.92 -10.11
CA GLU A 208 4.25 -3.03 -10.45
C GLU A 208 4.27 -4.12 -9.37
N ILE A 209 4.28 -3.71 -8.09
CA ILE A 209 4.28 -4.65 -6.96
C ILE A 209 2.95 -5.40 -6.87
N VAL A 210 1.82 -4.72 -7.08
CA VAL A 210 0.50 -5.36 -7.09
C VAL A 210 0.37 -6.32 -8.29
N VAL A 211 0.87 -5.93 -9.47
CA VAL A 211 0.90 -6.81 -10.64
C VAL A 211 1.76 -8.06 -10.37
N ALA A 212 2.93 -7.89 -9.73
CA ALA A 212 3.77 -9.00 -9.32
C ALA A 212 3.04 -9.92 -8.33
N ALA A 213 2.41 -9.37 -7.28
CA ALA A 213 1.66 -10.15 -6.30
C ALA A 213 0.53 -10.98 -6.94
N LEU A 214 -0.26 -10.36 -7.83
CA LEU A 214 -1.31 -11.04 -8.59
C LEU A 214 -0.73 -12.13 -9.50
N SER A 215 0.37 -11.84 -10.19
CA SER A 215 1.04 -12.79 -11.08
C SER A 215 1.58 -14.00 -10.31
N ILE A 216 2.23 -13.79 -9.17
CA ILE A 216 2.81 -14.84 -8.33
C ILE A 216 1.70 -15.72 -7.78
N ARG A 217 0.57 -15.13 -7.36
CA ARG A 217 -0.56 -15.90 -6.84
C ARG A 217 -1.32 -16.66 -7.92
N GLY A 218 -1.34 -16.16 -9.15
CA GLY A 218 -1.98 -16.81 -10.29
C GLY A 218 -3.51 -16.84 -10.26
N ALA A 219 -4.14 -16.06 -9.38
CA ALA A 219 -5.60 -16.01 -9.25
C ALA A 219 -6.09 -14.62 -8.79
N PRO A 220 -7.36 -14.24 -9.07
CA PRO A 220 -7.89 -12.98 -8.60
C PRO A 220 -7.97 -12.86 -7.08
N LEU A 221 -7.44 -11.77 -6.55
CA LEU A 221 -7.31 -11.51 -5.11
C LEU A 221 -8.24 -10.41 -4.64
N THR A 222 -8.65 -10.46 -3.36
CA THR A 222 -9.33 -9.35 -2.72
C THR A 222 -8.36 -8.22 -2.36
N PHE A 223 -8.88 -7.05 -1.98
CA PHE A 223 -8.03 -5.94 -1.52
C PHE A 223 -7.16 -6.31 -0.31
N ASP A 224 -7.73 -7.05 0.64
CA ASP A 224 -7.02 -7.47 1.85
C ASP A 224 -5.97 -8.54 1.52
N ASP A 225 -6.31 -9.51 0.65
CA ASP A 225 -5.33 -10.50 0.17
C ASP A 225 -4.14 -9.85 -0.56
N ILE A 226 -4.37 -8.73 -1.27
CA ILE A 226 -3.30 -7.98 -1.94
C ILE A 226 -2.42 -7.26 -0.92
N ILE A 227 -2.99 -6.71 0.16
CA ILE A 227 -2.19 -6.13 1.25
C ILE A 227 -1.30 -7.22 1.84
N ASP A 228 -1.86 -8.38 2.15
CA ASP A 228 -1.11 -9.49 2.74
C ASP A 228 -0.02 -10.01 1.79
N ALA A 229 -0.36 -10.18 0.50
CA ALA A 229 0.57 -10.62 -0.52
C ALA A 229 1.70 -9.63 -0.80
N THR A 230 1.53 -8.34 -0.46
CA THR A 230 2.55 -7.29 -0.62
C THR A 230 3.27 -6.93 0.68
N SER A 231 3.00 -7.64 1.79
CA SER A 231 3.53 -7.32 3.12
C SER A 231 5.05 -7.30 3.23
N ALA A 232 5.77 -8.09 2.43
CA ALA A 232 7.25 -8.07 2.37
C ALA A 232 7.80 -6.75 1.81
N ILE A 233 7.00 -6.04 1.02
CA ILE A 233 7.34 -4.75 0.39
C ILE A 233 6.16 -3.79 0.65
N PRO A 234 5.99 -3.32 1.90
CA PRO A 234 4.76 -2.67 2.33
C PRO A 234 4.49 -1.37 1.57
N ARG A 235 3.22 -1.12 1.27
CA ARG A 235 2.73 0.10 0.62
C ARG A 235 1.51 0.65 1.35
N ALA A 236 1.33 1.97 1.28
CA ALA A 236 0.16 2.60 1.88
C ALA A 236 -1.13 2.08 1.21
N HIS A 237 -2.16 1.78 2.00
CA HIS A 237 -3.44 1.24 1.49
C HIS A 237 -4.08 2.13 0.41
N ASN A 238 -3.95 3.46 0.52
CA ASN A 238 -4.44 4.38 -0.51
C ASN A 238 -3.66 4.27 -1.82
N SER A 239 -2.34 4.05 -1.77
CA SER A 239 -1.53 3.83 -2.97
C SER A 239 -1.92 2.54 -3.69
N ILE A 240 -2.23 1.47 -2.94
CA ILE A 240 -2.75 0.22 -3.49
C ILE A 240 -4.12 0.47 -4.14
N ARG A 241 -5.06 1.16 -3.47
CA ARG A 241 -6.35 1.52 -4.09
C ARG A 241 -6.20 2.31 -5.38
N ASN A 242 -5.29 3.29 -5.38
CA ASN A 242 -5.02 4.10 -6.57
C ASN A 242 -4.48 3.23 -7.70
N ALA A 243 -3.51 2.36 -7.43
CA ALA A 243 -2.97 1.43 -8.42
C ALA A 243 -4.05 0.49 -8.99
N LEU A 244 -4.91 -0.08 -8.14
CA LEU A 244 -6.04 -0.92 -8.57
C LEU A 244 -7.04 -0.18 -9.47
N ALA A 245 -7.11 1.15 -9.37
CA ALA A 245 -8.01 1.99 -10.15
C ALA A 245 -7.38 2.54 -11.43
N SER A 246 -6.07 2.82 -11.44
CA SER A 246 -5.39 3.53 -12.53
C SER A 246 -4.48 2.65 -13.39
N ASP A 247 -3.99 1.51 -12.89
CA ASP A 247 -3.08 0.64 -13.65
C ASP A 247 -3.89 -0.25 -14.60
N VAL A 248 -3.75 -0.02 -15.91
CA VAL A 248 -4.47 -0.72 -16.97
C VAL A 248 -4.24 -2.24 -16.99
N ARG A 249 -3.14 -2.71 -16.38
CA ARG A 249 -2.83 -4.16 -16.29
C ARG A 249 -3.67 -4.87 -15.25
N ILE A 250 -4.30 -4.13 -14.34
CA ILE A 250 -5.14 -4.64 -13.28
C ILE A 250 -6.60 -4.40 -13.66
N VAL A 251 -7.42 -5.43 -13.57
CA VAL A 251 -8.86 -5.35 -13.83
C VAL A 251 -9.61 -5.87 -12.63
N ARG A 252 -10.72 -5.21 -12.31
CA ARG A 252 -11.68 -5.74 -11.36
C ARG A 252 -12.45 -6.86 -12.04
N THR A 253 -12.31 -8.08 -11.52
CA THR A 253 -12.95 -9.30 -12.07
C THR A 253 -14.25 -9.62 -11.36
N ASP A 254 -14.39 -9.14 -10.12
CA ASP A 254 -15.64 -9.20 -9.34
C ASP A 254 -15.75 -7.99 -8.40
N ARG A 255 -16.86 -7.86 -7.68
CA ARG A 255 -17.13 -6.76 -6.75
C ARG A 255 -16.02 -6.57 -5.71
N THR A 256 -15.31 -7.59 -5.28
CA THR A 256 -14.20 -7.44 -4.31
C THR A 256 -12.88 -7.95 -4.82
N ARG A 257 -12.82 -8.50 -6.05
CA ARG A 257 -11.64 -9.18 -6.58
C ARG A 257 -11.03 -8.44 -7.76
N TYR A 258 -9.70 -8.51 -7.81
CA TYR A 258 -8.87 -7.92 -8.84
C TYR A 258 -7.98 -9.01 -9.45
N GLY A 259 -7.82 -8.98 -10.76
CA GLY A 259 -6.95 -9.88 -11.50
C GLY A 259 -6.15 -9.13 -12.55
N LEU A 260 -5.31 -9.86 -13.28
CA LEU A 260 -4.54 -9.28 -14.39
C LEU A 260 -5.36 -9.27 -15.67
N ALA A 261 -5.28 -8.16 -16.41
CA ALA A 261 -5.95 -7.99 -17.70
C ALA A 261 -5.56 -9.11 -18.70
N LYS A 262 -4.31 -9.57 -18.65
CA LYS A 262 -3.78 -10.64 -19.51
C LYS A 262 -4.46 -12.00 -19.30
N TRP A 263 -5.14 -12.21 -18.17
CA TRP A 263 -5.86 -13.46 -17.90
C TRP A 263 -7.15 -13.61 -18.71
N GLY A 264 -7.60 -12.54 -19.39
CA GLY A 264 -8.81 -12.60 -20.23
C GLY A 264 -10.09 -12.86 -19.46
N LEU A 265 -10.09 -12.66 -18.14
CA LEU A 265 -11.27 -12.83 -17.31
C LEU A 265 -12.33 -11.77 -17.62
N PRO A 266 -13.64 -12.08 -17.49
CA PRO A 266 -14.69 -11.09 -17.61
C PRO A 266 -14.44 -9.91 -16.67
N ARG A 267 -14.55 -8.69 -17.20
CA ARG A 267 -14.47 -7.49 -16.37
C ARG A 267 -15.76 -7.36 -15.57
N TYR A 268 -15.63 -7.05 -14.28
CA TYR A 268 -16.77 -6.77 -13.44
C TYR A 268 -17.46 -5.49 -13.93
N GLU A 269 -18.66 -5.66 -14.43
CA GLU A 269 -19.56 -4.57 -14.75
C GLU A 269 -20.34 -4.17 -13.49
N PRO A 270 -20.41 -2.88 -13.11
CA PRO A 270 -21.25 -2.44 -12.01
C PRO A 270 -22.72 -2.87 -12.16
N VAL A 271 -23.36 -3.24 -11.04
CA VAL A 271 -24.75 -3.74 -11.02
C VAL A 271 -25.74 -2.83 -11.77
N HIS A 272 -25.58 -1.50 -11.72
CA HIS A 272 -26.46 -0.60 -12.46
C HIS A 272 -26.33 -0.74 -13.99
N LEU A 273 -25.12 -0.92 -14.52
CA LEU A 273 -24.91 -1.15 -15.95
C LEU A 273 -25.41 -2.53 -16.37
N GLN A 274 -25.25 -3.55 -15.51
CA GLN A 274 -25.83 -4.86 -15.77
C GLN A 274 -27.37 -4.80 -15.85
N ILE A 275 -28.02 -4.06 -14.93
CA ILE A 275 -29.47 -3.84 -14.99
C ILE A 275 -29.84 -3.08 -16.27
N ASP A 276 -29.10 -2.04 -16.64
CA ASP A 276 -29.36 -1.29 -17.87
C ASP A 276 -29.28 -2.17 -19.13
N ALA A 277 -28.24 -3.01 -19.22
CA ALA A 277 -28.07 -3.97 -20.31
C ALA A 277 -29.23 -4.99 -20.36
N ILE A 278 -29.60 -5.58 -19.21
CA ILE A 278 -30.74 -6.50 -19.12
C ILE A 278 -32.03 -5.81 -19.57
N LEU A 279 -32.27 -4.57 -19.18
CA LEU A 279 -33.45 -3.84 -19.64
C LEU A 279 -33.39 -3.55 -21.14
N SER A 280 -32.22 -3.20 -21.69
CA SER A 280 -32.05 -2.97 -23.13
C SER A 280 -32.35 -4.22 -23.97
N ASP A 281 -31.96 -5.40 -23.49
CA ASP A 281 -32.16 -6.67 -24.18
C ASP A 281 -33.62 -7.17 -24.15
N HIS A 282 -34.46 -6.58 -23.30
CA HIS A 282 -35.83 -7.01 -23.02
C HIS A 282 -36.85 -5.85 -23.13
N ASP A 283 -36.71 -5.00 -24.16
CA ASP A 283 -37.63 -3.89 -24.46
C ASP A 283 -37.90 -2.90 -23.30
N GLY A 284 -36.97 -2.82 -22.34
CA GLY A 284 -37.00 -1.85 -21.24
C GLY A 284 -37.76 -2.27 -19.99
N ALA A 285 -38.32 -3.49 -19.94
CA ALA A 285 -39.11 -3.97 -18.79
C ALA A 285 -38.87 -5.47 -18.51
N VAL A 286 -38.41 -5.79 -17.28
CA VAL A 286 -38.05 -7.16 -16.89
C VAL A 286 -38.53 -7.48 -15.47
N PRO A 287 -39.06 -8.68 -15.18
CA PRO A 287 -39.36 -9.10 -13.81
C PRO A 287 -38.13 -9.03 -12.90
N LEU A 288 -38.30 -8.51 -11.68
CA LEU A 288 -37.20 -8.34 -10.73
C LEU A 288 -36.49 -9.65 -10.39
N ASP A 289 -37.23 -10.76 -10.31
CA ASP A 289 -36.64 -12.06 -10.02
C ASP A 289 -35.77 -12.56 -11.18
N ASP A 290 -36.10 -12.24 -12.43
CA ASP A 290 -35.28 -12.55 -13.61
C ASP A 290 -34.00 -11.70 -13.65
N VAL A 291 -34.09 -10.41 -13.30
CA VAL A 291 -32.92 -9.54 -13.13
C VAL A 291 -31.99 -10.10 -12.05
N ILE A 292 -32.54 -10.54 -10.91
CA ILE A 292 -31.78 -11.15 -9.82
C ILE A 292 -31.10 -12.44 -10.27
N ALA A 293 -31.84 -13.34 -10.92
CA ALA A 293 -31.32 -14.62 -11.40
C ALA A 293 -30.18 -14.41 -12.42
N THR A 294 -30.35 -13.48 -13.34
CA THR A 294 -29.35 -13.19 -14.39
C THR A 294 -28.05 -12.66 -13.81
N ILE A 295 -28.11 -11.69 -12.89
CA ILE A 295 -26.92 -11.08 -12.29
C ILE A 295 -26.21 -12.08 -11.38
N ARG A 296 -26.95 -12.85 -10.57
CA ARG A 296 -26.37 -13.88 -9.69
C ARG A 296 -25.77 -15.06 -10.44
N GLY A 297 -26.27 -15.38 -11.64
CA GLY A 297 -25.69 -16.39 -12.50
C GLY A 297 -24.30 -16.01 -13.04
N ARG A 298 -23.97 -14.71 -13.07
CA ARG A 298 -22.70 -14.20 -13.60
C ARG A 298 -21.71 -13.74 -12.52
N HIS A 299 -22.19 -13.25 -11.38
CA HIS A 299 -21.36 -12.61 -10.35
C HIS A 299 -21.85 -12.90 -8.92
N ASP A 300 -20.95 -12.85 -7.94
CA ASP A 300 -21.28 -13.01 -6.51
C ASP A 300 -21.83 -11.71 -5.91
N VAL A 301 -23.07 -11.39 -6.28
CA VAL A 301 -23.80 -10.21 -5.81
C VAL A 301 -25.01 -10.64 -4.98
N SER A 302 -25.12 -10.09 -3.77
CA SER A 302 -26.29 -10.35 -2.91
C SER A 302 -27.59 -9.82 -3.55
N GLU A 303 -28.67 -10.58 -3.37
CA GLU A 303 -30.00 -10.19 -3.85
C GLU A 303 -30.43 -8.81 -3.33
N ALA A 304 -30.16 -8.52 -2.05
CA ALA A 304 -30.45 -7.22 -1.45
C ALA A 304 -29.76 -6.06 -2.18
N THR A 305 -28.53 -6.27 -2.67
CA THR A 305 -27.82 -5.26 -3.48
C THR A 305 -28.53 -5.06 -4.81
N ILE A 306 -28.89 -6.13 -5.50
CA ILE A 306 -29.58 -6.05 -6.80
C ILE A 306 -30.93 -5.33 -6.64
N ARG A 307 -31.75 -5.72 -5.66
CA ARG A 307 -33.03 -5.05 -5.36
C ARG A 307 -32.84 -3.57 -5.04
N SER A 308 -31.79 -3.21 -4.30
CA SER A 308 -31.49 -1.81 -3.99
C SER A 308 -31.17 -1.00 -5.24
N TYR A 309 -30.43 -1.56 -6.19
CA TYR A 309 -30.09 -0.89 -7.45
C TYR A 309 -31.30 -0.81 -8.38
N ALA A 310 -32.03 -1.91 -8.56
CA ALA A 310 -33.23 -1.97 -9.42
C ALA A 310 -34.35 -1.03 -8.97
N GLY A 311 -34.44 -0.72 -7.67
CA GLY A 311 -35.44 0.20 -7.11
C GLY A 311 -35.01 1.66 -6.98
N ALA A 312 -33.75 1.98 -7.28
CA ALA A 312 -33.16 3.28 -7.02
C ALA A 312 -32.55 3.91 -8.28
N GLY A 313 -32.18 5.19 -8.14
CA GLY A 313 -31.55 5.94 -9.21
C GLY A 313 -32.38 5.95 -10.50
N GLU A 314 -31.76 5.52 -11.60
CA GLU A 314 -32.32 5.50 -12.96
C GLU A 314 -33.36 4.40 -13.16
N PHE A 315 -33.49 3.46 -12.21
CA PHE A 315 -34.44 2.37 -12.27
C PHE A 315 -35.54 2.53 -11.23
N GLN A 316 -36.66 1.85 -11.47
CA GLN A 316 -37.77 1.75 -10.54
C GLN A 316 -38.39 0.35 -10.64
N ILE A 317 -38.96 -0.10 -9.52
CA ILE A 317 -39.74 -1.34 -9.47
C ILE A 317 -41.22 -0.94 -9.39
N ARG A 318 -42.03 -1.40 -10.34
CA ARG A 318 -43.50 -1.26 -10.36
C ARG A 318 -44.11 -2.65 -10.51
N ASP A 319 -44.93 -3.06 -9.54
CA ASP A 319 -45.61 -4.38 -9.54
C ASP A 319 -44.69 -5.57 -9.82
N GLY A 320 -43.48 -5.55 -9.22
CA GLY A 320 -42.48 -6.60 -9.40
C GLY A 320 -41.67 -6.52 -10.70
N ILE A 321 -41.95 -5.56 -11.58
CA ILE A 321 -41.24 -5.31 -12.83
C ILE A 321 -40.25 -4.16 -12.66
N VAL A 322 -39.00 -4.39 -13.08
CA VAL A 322 -37.95 -3.38 -13.16
C VAL A 322 -38.08 -2.65 -14.49
N THR A 323 -38.09 -1.32 -14.44
CA THR A 323 -38.13 -0.44 -15.62
C THR A 323 -37.17 0.71 -15.44
N ARG A 324 -36.80 1.36 -16.54
CA ARG A 324 -36.19 2.69 -16.48
C ARG A 324 -37.18 3.69 -15.90
N ARG A 325 -36.66 4.61 -15.11
CA ARG A 325 -37.45 5.60 -14.40
C ARG A 325 -37.80 6.76 -15.34
N GLU A 326 -39.10 6.94 -15.59
CA GLU A 326 -39.61 8.00 -16.49
C GLU A 326 -39.65 9.39 -15.84
N ARG A 327 -39.67 9.46 -14.50
CA ARG A 327 -39.81 10.71 -13.72
C ARG A 327 -38.68 10.87 -12.72
N PRO A 328 -38.25 12.10 -12.37
CA PRO A 328 -37.21 12.31 -11.38
C PRO A 328 -37.47 11.56 -10.06
N HIS A 329 -36.41 11.00 -9.47
CA HIS A 329 -36.50 10.27 -8.21
C HIS A 329 -37.10 11.16 -7.11
N ARG A 330 -38.19 10.72 -6.49
CA ARG A 330 -38.78 11.37 -5.31
C ARG A 330 -38.40 10.61 -4.04
N PRO A 331 -37.79 11.28 -3.04
CA PRO A 331 -37.46 10.64 -1.77
C PRO A 331 -38.71 10.05 -1.10
N ARG A 332 -38.59 8.82 -0.58
CA ARG A 332 -39.70 8.16 0.14
C ARG A 332 -40.03 8.85 1.47
N ARG A 333 -39.04 9.50 2.10
CA ARG A 333 -39.18 10.21 3.37
C ARG A 333 -39.21 11.71 3.11
N THR A 334 -40.16 12.41 3.72
CA THR A 334 -40.27 13.87 3.62
C THR A 334 -39.21 14.56 4.50
N PRO A 335 -38.85 15.82 4.21
CA PRO A 335 -37.93 16.60 5.04
C PRO A 335 -38.34 16.65 6.52
N GLY A 336 -39.61 16.97 6.80
CA GLY A 336 -40.12 17.04 8.17
C GLY A 336 -39.99 15.73 8.96
N ARG A 337 -40.05 14.56 8.29
CA ARG A 337 -39.84 13.26 8.95
C ARG A 337 -38.37 12.89 9.10
N THR A 338 -37.41 13.62 8.53
CA THR A 338 -35.99 13.24 8.48
C THR A 338 -35.24 13.78 9.69
N ARG A 339 -34.64 12.88 10.49
CA ARG A 339 -33.87 13.25 11.70
C ARG A 339 -32.74 14.22 11.37
N GLY A 340 -32.51 15.20 12.24
CA GLY A 340 -31.46 16.20 12.14
C GLY A 340 -31.67 17.23 11.03
N LEU A 341 -32.78 17.20 10.29
CA LEU A 341 -33.05 18.14 9.21
C LEU A 341 -34.01 19.22 9.67
N TYR A 342 -33.60 20.47 9.54
CA TYR A 342 -34.36 21.67 9.94
C TYR A 342 -34.30 22.71 8.81
N ARG A 343 -35.25 23.66 8.80
CA ARG A 343 -35.20 24.81 7.90
C ARG A 343 -35.31 26.15 8.62
N GLU A 344 -34.74 27.14 7.98
CA GLU A 344 -34.89 28.56 8.26
C GLU A 344 -35.05 29.26 6.92
N ASP A 345 -36.29 29.66 6.61
CA ASP A 345 -36.63 30.21 5.29
C ASP A 345 -36.16 29.26 4.15
N ASP A 346 -35.26 29.73 3.28
CA ASP A 346 -34.68 28.99 2.16
C ASP A 346 -33.39 28.22 2.53
N VAL A 347 -32.95 28.30 3.79
CA VAL A 347 -31.78 27.58 4.29
C VAL A 347 -32.21 26.29 4.96
N VAL A 348 -31.52 25.20 4.61
CA VAL A 348 -31.71 23.89 5.23
C VAL A 348 -30.49 23.56 6.08
N HIS A 349 -30.73 23.23 7.34
CA HIS A 349 -29.69 22.82 8.30
C HIS A 349 -29.75 21.31 8.49
N TRP A 350 -28.63 20.63 8.26
CA TRP A 350 -28.49 19.21 8.59
C TRP A 350 -27.51 19.00 9.75
N ALA A 351 -28.05 18.62 10.90
CA ALA A 351 -27.32 18.24 12.10
C ALA A 351 -26.71 16.84 11.95
N THR A 352 -25.40 16.73 12.12
CA THR A 352 -24.66 15.46 12.09
C THR A 352 -23.37 15.55 12.92
N THR A 353 -22.54 14.51 12.88
CA THR A 353 -21.22 14.47 13.54
C THR A 353 -20.13 14.15 12.53
N ILE A 354 -18.94 14.71 12.77
CA ILE A 354 -17.77 14.41 11.95
C ILE A 354 -17.29 12.98 12.20
N THR A 355 -16.92 12.26 11.15
CA THR A 355 -16.45 10.87 11.21
C THR A 355 -14.95 10.77 10.87
N PRO A 356 -14.23 9.74 11.36
CA PRO A 356 -12.82 9.54 11.01
C PRO A 356 -12.57 9.42 9.50
N ALA A 357 -13.53 8.90 8.74
CA ALA A 357 -13.43 8.79 7.29
C ALA A 357 -13.45 10.17 6.58
N GLN A 358 -14.25 11.10 7.09
CA GLN A 358 -14.31 12.47 6.54
C GLN A 358 -13.01 13.24 6.85
N CYS A 359 -12.40 13.06 8.03
CA CYS A 359 -11.09 13.65 8.36
C CYS A 359 -9.98 13.18 7.41
N ARG A 360 -10.10 11.97 6.86
CA ARG A 360 -9.20 11.40 5.83
C ARG A 360 -9.54 11.82 4.39
N GLY A 361 -10.52 12.69 4.19
CA GLY A 361 -10.91 13.19 2.87
C GLY A 361 -11.88 12.31 2.10
N THR A 362 -12.62 11.43 2.77
CA THR A 362 -13.61 10.56 2.11
C THR A 362 -14.95 11.30 1.98
N GLY A 363 -15.57 11.26 0.80
CA GLY A 363 -16.95 11.72 0.60
C GLY A 363 -17.97 10.83 1.31
N PHE A 364 -19.20 11.30 1.51
CA PHE A 364 -20.19 10.62 2.37
C PHE A 364 -21.61 10.75 1.83
N ASN A 365 -22.51 9.85 2.25
CA ASN A 365 -23.91 9.87 1.84
C ASN A 365 -24.67 11.00 2.54
N ILE A 366 -25.61 11.63 1.83
CA ILE A 366 -26.54 12.60 2.40
C ILE A 366 -27.97 12.00 2.49
N PRO A 367 -28.83 12.47 3.41
CA PRO A 367 -30.20 12.01 3.50
C PRO A 367 -30.96 12.20 2.18
N SER A 368 -31.76 11.22 1.78
CA SER A 368 -32.52 11.28 0.52
C SER A 368 -33.49 12.46 0.47
N ALA A 369 -34.13 12.82 1.59
CA ALA A 369 -34.99 14.00 1.68
C ALA A 369 -34.23 15.30 1.41
N LEU A 370 -33.00 15.42 1.93
CA LEU A 370 -32.12 16.56 1.66
C LEU A 370 -31.69 16.57 0.20
N ALA A 371 -31.30 15.42 -0.37
CA ALA A 371 -30.98 15.31 -1.78
C ALA A 371 -32.13 15.80 -2.68
N GLY A 372 -33.37 15.42 -2.36
CA GLY A 372 -34.55 15.88 -3.10
C GLY A 372 -34.82 17.38 -2.97
N LEU A 373 -34.57 17.97 -1.80
CA LEU A 373 -34.67 19.43 -1.61
C LEU A 373 -33.65 20.18 -2.47
N LEU A 374 -32.44 19.63 -2.60
CA LEU A 374 -31.36 20.22 -3.39
C LEU A 374 -31.46 19.90 -4.88
N GLY A 375 -32.41 19.05 -5.31
CA GLY A 375 -32.52 18.61 -6.70
C GLY A 375 -31.44 17.62 -7.14
N ILE A 376 -30.73 16.98 -6.19
CA ILE A 376 -29.69 15.99 -6.50
C ILE A 376 -30.35 14.68 -6.90
N GLY A 377 -30.07 14.24 -8.13
CA GLY A 377 -30.60 13.00 -8.68
C GLY A 377 -29.63 12.33 -9.65
N PRO A 378 -29.99 11.14 -10.16
CA PRO A 378 -29.25 10.49 -11.24
C PRO A 378 -29.09 11.43 -12.44
N GLY A 379 -27.86 11.56 -12.95
CA GLY A 379 -27.54 12.48 -14.06
C GLY A 379 -27.70 13.98 -13.74
N SER A 380 -28.07 14.34 -12.50
CA SER A 380 -28.32 15.72 -12.06
C SER A 380 -27.42 16.05 -10.85
N PRO A 381 -26.09 16.22 -11.07
CA PRO A 381 -25.20 16.66 -10.01
C PRO A 381 -25.47 18.13 -9.65
N VAL A 382 -25.21 18.49 -8.40
CA VAL A 382 -25.35 19.86 -7.91
C VAL A 382 -24.01 20.31 -7.37
N THR A 383 -23.60 21.51 -7.74
CA THR A 383 -22.40 22.16 -7.22
C THR A 383 -22.84 23.43 -6.50
N LEU A 384 -22.40 23.58 -5.24
CA LEU A 384 -22.71 24.75 -4.42
C LEU A 384 -21.44 25.55 -4.15
N GLU A 385 -21.59 26.87 -4.07
CA GLU A 385 -20.50 27.80 -3.77
C GLU A 385 -20.18 27.83 -2.28
N THR A 386 -18.91 28.00 -1.95
CA THR A 386 -18.43 28.04 -0.56
C THR A 386 -17.23 28.96 -0.45
N ALA A 387 -16.93 29.44 0.76
CA ALA A 387 -15.73 30.25 1.02
C ALA A 387 -14.41 29.51 0.72
N LEU A 388 -14.42 28.17 0.71
CA LEU A 388 -13.25 27.31 0.48
C LEU A 388 -13.30 26.64 -0.90
N GLY A 389 -13.97 27.25 -1.87
CA GLY A 389 -14.18 26.71 -3.22
C GLY A 389 -15.36 25.74 -3.32
N THR A 390 -15.73 25.37 -4.54
CA THR A 390 -16.99 24.67 -4.83
C THR A 390 -17.13 23.32 -4.13
N GLN A 391 -18.35 22.97 -3.73
CA GLN A 391 -18.69 21.67 -3.17
C GLN A 391 -19.60 20.90 -4.12
N ALA A 392 -19.12 19.76 -4.60
CA ALA A 392 -19.90 18.87 -5.46
C ALA A 392 -20.74 17.87 -4.66
N PHE A 393 -21.97 17.69 -5.10
CA PHE A 393 -22.91 16.67 -4.67
C PHE A 393 -23.38 15.87 -5.88
N THR A 394 -23.28 14.55 -5.79
CA THR A 394 -23.51 13.65 -6.92
C THR A 394 -24.39 12.50 -6.51
N TRP A 395 -24.99 11.83 -7.49
CA TRP A 395 -25.69 10.58 -7.26
C TRP A 395 -24.76 9.41 -7.53
N ALA A 396 -24.44 8.62 -6.50
CA ALA A 396 -23.59 7.45 -6.64
C ALA A 396 -24.42 6.17 -6.50
N SER A 397 -24.76 5.59 -7.66
CA SER A 397 -25.56 4.37 -7.77
C SER A 397 -26.97 4.50 -7.14
N VAL A 398 -27.09 4.32 -5.83
CA VAL A 398 -28.38 4.22 -5.12
C VAL A 398 -28.68 5.40 -4.20
N GLN A 399 -27.69 6.27 -3.93
CA GLN A 399 -27.81 7.35 -2.96
C GLN A 399 -27.04 8.61 -3.40
N ALA A 400 -27.52 9.77 -2.96
CA ALA A 400 -26.81 11.02 -3.10
C ALA A 400 -25.61 11.09 -2.14
N ARG A 401 -24.52 11.69 -2.62
CA ARG A 401 -23.25 11.82 -1.91
C ARG A 401 -22.70 13.23 -2.01
N SER A 402 -22.08 13.67 -0.94
CA SER A 402 -21.16 14.81 -0.92
C SER A 402 -19.75 14.34 -1.28
N GLY A 403 -19.02 15.16 -2.04
CA GLY A 403 -17.56 15.10 -2.08
C GLY A 403 -16.93 15.35 -0.70
N SER A 404 -15.59 15.28 -0.64
CA SER A 404 -14.84 15.52 0.60
C SER A 404 -15.13 16.90 1.18
N ILE A 405 -15.41 16.97 2.48
CA ILE A 405 -15.50 18.22 3.26
C ILE A 405 -14.26 18.45 4.11
N LYS A 406 -13.16 17.71 3.88
CA LYS A 406 -11.93 17.80 4.68
C LYS A 406 -11.41 19.23 4.82
N ARG A 407 -11.51 20.05 3.77
CA ARG A 407 -11.10 21.45 3.81
C ARG A 407 -11.83 22.26 4.89
N PHE A 408 -13.11 22.00 5.13
CA PHE A 408 -13.86 22.64 6.21
C PHE A 408 -13.46 22.09 7.58
N ILE A 409 -13.20 20.78 7.65
CA ILE A 409 -12.75 20.11 8.89
C ILE A 409 -11.40 20.66 9.33
N ASP A 410 -10.48 20.85 8.38
CA ASP A 410 -9.14 21.37 8.66
C ASP A 410 -9.20 22.86 9.03
N GLU A 411 -9.95 23.69 8.27
CA GLU A 411 -10.14 25.13 8.56
C GLU A 411 -10.79 25.37 9.93
N LEU A 412 -11.79 24.57 10.27
CA LEU A 412 -12.51 24.67 11.53
C LEU A 412 -11.89 23.81 12.63
N GLU A 413 -10.72 23.20 12.44
CA GLU A 413 -10.06 22.33 13.43
C GLU A 413 -11.05 21.36 14.12
N LEU A 414 -11.77 20.57 13.32
CA LEU A 414 -12.79 19.65 13.81
C LEU A 414 -12.24 18.24 14.03
N GLU A 415 -12.68 17.61 15.12
CA GLU A 415 -12.29 16.25 15.47
C GLU A 415 -13.42 15.24 15.19
N PRO A 416 -13.11 13.94 15.06
CA PRO A 416 -14.13 12.91 15.01
C PRO A 416 -15.08 12.99 16.21
N GLY A 417 -16.38 12.91 15.94
CA GLY A 417 -17.45 13.04 16.94
C GLY A 417 -17.93 14.47 17.18
N THR A 418 -17.23 15.50 16.68
CA THR A 418 -17.69 16.89 16.82
C THR A 418 -19.06 17.08 16.15
N PRO A 419 -20.08 17.58 16.86
CA PRO A 419 -21.38 17.87 16.28
C PRO A 419 -21.30 19.13 15.42
N VAL A 420 -21.91 19.07 14.24
CA VAL A 420 -21.87 20.13 13.23
C VAL A 420 -23.23 20.29 12.57
N PHE A 421 -23.43 21.48 11.99
CA PHE A 421 -24.45 21.69 10.99
C PHE A 421 -23.80 21.83 9.61
N LEU A 422 -24.40 21.16 8.64
CA LEU A 422 -24.16 21.40 7.23
C LEU A 422 -25.33 22.27 6.75
N ASP A 423 -25.05 23.51 6.39
CA ASP A 423 -26.06 24.47 5.96
C ASP A 423 -26.07 24.57 4.44
N PHE A 424 -27.27 24.49 3.88
CA PHE A 424 -27.52 24.54 2.45
C PHE A 424 -28.44 25.72 2.16
N GLY A 425 -27.89 26.78 1.56
CA GLY A 425 -28.67 27.88 1.00
C GLY A 425 -29.01 27.61 -0.47
N PRO A 426 -29.73 28.54 -1.14
CA PRO A 426 -30.14 28.38 -2.54
C PRO A 426 -29.00 28.02 -3.51
N HIS A 427 -27.80 28.58 -3.28
CA HIS A 427 -26.59 28.32 -4.10
C HIS A 427 -25.32 28.19 -3.26
N THR A 428 -25.44 28.10 -1.94
CA THR A 428 -24.30 28.14 -1.01
C THR A 428 -24.28 26.93 -0.11
N PHE A 429 -23.07 26.54 0.30
CA PHE A 429 -22.86 25.48 1.27
C PHE A 429 -21.81 25.91 2.31
N THR A 430 -22.08 25.62 3.58
CA THR A 430 -21.11 25.81 4.64
C THR A 430 -21.20 24.72 5.69
N VAL A 431 -20.12 24.54 6.43
CA VAL A 431 -20.06 23.68 7.62
C VAL A 431 -19.82 24.59 8.80
N ARG A 432 -20.53 24.37 9.90
CA ARG A 432 -20.30 25.09 11.15
C ARG A 432 -20.39 24.17 12.35
N ARG A 433 -19.71 24.55 13.43
CA ARG A 433 -19.82 23.86 14.73
C ARG A 433 -21.26 24.00 15.24
N ALA A 434 -21.79 22.91 15.80
CA ALA A 434 -23.05 22.96 16.52
C ALA A 434 -22.80 23.51 17.93
N GLU A 435 -22.97 24.82 18.09
CA GLU A 435 -22.90 25.48 19.39
C GLU A 435 -24.16 25.20 20.20
N GLN A 436 -24.05 25.18 21.54
CA GLN A 436 -25.19 25.05 22.44
C GLN A 436 -25.27 26.28 23.33
N ALA A 437 -26.37 27.03 23.21
CA ALA A 437 -26.62 28.16 24.09
C ALA A 437 -27.29 27.69 25.39
N THR A 438 -26.75 28.07 26.54
CA THR A 438 -27.36 27.80 27.86
C THR A 438 -28.08 29.02 28.45
N ALA A 439 -28.10 30.14 27.74
CA ALA A 439 -28.61 31.42 28.23
C ALA A 439 -30.12 31.43 28.51
N SER A 440 -30.90 30.57 27.84
CA SER A 440 -32.32 30.30 28.13
C SER A 440 -32.77 29.02 27.44
N SER A 441 -33.84 28.38 27.91
CA SER A 441 -34.38 27.16 27.29
C SER A 441 -34.81 27.38 25.83
N ALA A 442 -35.33 28.58 25.50
CA ALA A 442 -35.65 28.95 24.13
C ALA A 442 -34.40 29.06 23.24
N ALA A 443 -33.34 29.70 23.75
CA ALA A 443 -32.07 29.82 23.04
C ALA A 443 -31.40 28.45 22.83
N ASP A 444 -31.43 27.56 23.83
CA ASP A 444 -30.93 26.19 23.71
C ASP A 444 -31.65 25.43 22.59
N ILE A 445 -32.99 25.47 22.57
CA ILE A 445 -33.80 24.86 21.51
C ILE A 445 -33.43 25.41 20.13
N LEU A 446 -33.30 26.74 19.98
CA LEU A 446 -32.93 27.37 18.71
C LEU A 446 -31.57 26.88 18.20
N THR A 447 -30.56 26.83 19.08
CA THR A 447 -29.23 26.36 18.68
C THR A 447 -29.22 24.88 18.25
N ARG A 448 -30.04 24.04 18.87
CA ARG A 448 -30.18 22.60 18.53
C ARG A 448 -30.87 22.34 17.19
N ILE A 449 -31.63 23.30 16.67
CA ILE A 449 -32.22 23.24 15.33
C ILE A 449 -31.41 24.03 14.30
N GLY A 450 -30.24 24.56 14.70
CA GLY A 450 -29.32 25.25 13.83
C GLY A 450 -29.57 26.76 13.68
N ARG A 451 -30.45 27.36 14.48
CA ARG A 451 -30.74 28.80 14.43
C ARG A 451 -29.90 29.59 15.44
N GLN A 452 -29.77 30.89 15.20
CA GLN A 452 -29.10 31.80 16.13
C GLN A 452 -29.86 31.89 17.45
N PRO A 453 -29.16 31.95 18.61
CA PRO A 453 -29.81 32.03 19.91
C PRO A 453 -30.53 33.38 20.07
N ALA A 454 -31.81 33.33 20.39
CA ALA A 454 -32.62 34.50 20.66
C ALA A 454 -33.59 34.25 21.82
N ARG A 455 -33.99 35.33 22.51
CA ARG A 455 -35.10 35.27 23.48
C ARG A 455 -36.40 35.43 22.70
N LEU A 456 -37.24 34.40 22.72
CA LEU A 456 -38.53 34.39 22.04
C LEU A 456 -39.67 34.17 23.04
N THR A 457 -40.84 34.73 22.74
CA THR A 457 -42.08 34.36 23.43
C THR A 457 -42.44 32.89 23.11
N ARG A 458 -43.19 32.23 24.00
CA ARG A 458 -43.65 30.84 23.78
C ARG A 458 -44.35 30.67 22.43
N THR A 459 -45.24 31.60 22.08
CA THR A 459 -45.97 31.60 20.80
C THR A 459 -45.03 31.69 19.61
N ARG A 460 -44.03 32.59 19.66
CA ARG A 460 -43.08 32.75 18.55
C ARG A 460 -42.14 31.55 18.43
N LEU A 461 -41.70 30.97 19.54
CA LEU A 461 -40.88 29.76 19.55
C LEU A 461 -41.63 28.57 18.93
N LEU A 462 -42.93 28.41 19.25
CA LEU A 462 -43.75 27.35 18.64
C LEU A 462 -43.88 27.52 17.12
N GLN A 463 -44.10 28.75 16.63
CA GLN A 463 -44.14 29.04 15.19
C GLN A 463 -42.81 28.68 14.50
N VAL A 464 -41.69 29.08 15.10
CA VAL A 464 -40.34 28.77 14.58
C VAL A 464 -40.10 27.26 14.54
N LEU A 465 -40.53 26.52 15.56
CA LEU A 465 -40.41 25.06 15.59
C LEU A 465 -41.29 24.39 14.53
N ALA A 466 -42.53 24.83 14.38
CA ALA A 466 -43.44 24.31 13.36
C ALA A 466 -42.86 24.54 11.96
N GLU A 467 -42.39 25.77 11.69
CA GLU A 467 -41.71 26.11 10.44
C GLU A 467 -40.48 25.21 10.23
N SER A 468 -39.56 25.16 11.21
CA SER A 468 -38.30 24.41 11.10
C SER A 468 -38.50 22.91 10.88
N LEU A 469 -39.64 22.35 11.28
CA LEU A 469 -39.98 20.94 11.15
C LEU A 469 -40.92 20.63 9.96
N TRP A 470 -41.18 21.61 9.09
CA TRP A 470 -42.15 21.49 7.99
C TRP A 470 -43.57 21.09 8.47
N LEU A 471 -43.96 21.52 9.66
CA LEU A 471 -45.32 21.42 10.15
C LEU A 471 -46.15 22.63 9.68
N PRO A 472 -47.49 22.48 9.59
CA PRO A 472 -48.40 23.61 9.38
C PRO A 472 -48.19 24.72 10.44
N THR A 473 -48.36 25.98 10.05
CA THR A 473 -48.15 27.14 10.94
C THR A 473 -49.05 27.14 12.18
N GLN A 474 -50.19 26.46 12.12
CA GLN A 474 -51.17 26.33 13.20
C GLN A 474 -50.93 25.08 14.08
N SER A 475 -49.82 24.36 13.90
CA SER A 475 -49.51 23.17 14.70
C SER A 475 -49.29 23.49 16.18
N GLY A 476 -49.82 22.62 17.04
CA GLY A 476 -49.71 22.74 18.49
C GLY A 476 -48.42 22.12 19.03
N ILE A 477 -48.19 22.29 20.34
CA ILE A 477 -47.03 21.75 21.05
C ILE A 477 -46.96 20.22 20.92
N ASN A 478 -48.10 19.54 21.01
CA ASN A 478 -48.15 18.08 20.92
C ASN A 478 -47.73 17.56 19.54
N ASP A 479 -48.08 18.26 18.45
CA ASP A 479 -47.66 17.88 17.09
C ASP A 479 -46.13 17.93 16.94
N VAL A 480 -45.52 18.99 17.49
CA VAL A 480 -44.06 19.18 17.48
C VAL A 480 -43.37 18.07 18.27
N VAL A 481 -43.81 17.82 19.51
CA VAL A 481 -43.23 16.78 20.38
C VAL A 481 -43.40 15.38 19.78
N GLU A 482 -44.58 15.07 19.22
CA GLU A 482 -44.84 13.79 18.58
C GLU A 482 -43.95 13.58 17.34
N LEU A 483 -43.78 14.62 16.51
CA LEU A 483 -42.91 14.54 15.34
C LEU A 483 -41.44 14.32 15.74
N LEU A 484 -40.94 15.05 16.74
CA LEU A 484 -39.59 14.87 17.26
C LEU A 484 -39.39 13.46 17.83
N GLY A 485 -40.39 12.93 18.54
CA GLY A 485 -40.41 11.53 18.99
C GLY A 485 -40.29 10.54 17.83
N ARG A 486 -41.09 10.72 16.77
CA ARG A 486 -41.02 9.90 15.53
C ARG A 486 -39.67 10.02 14.81
N ARG A 487 -39.00 11.16 14.93
CA ARG A 487 -37.64 11.40 14.43
C ARG A 487 -36.54 10.81 15.33
N ARG A 488 -36.90 10.30 16.52
CA ARG A 488 -35.98 9.84 17.58
C ARG A 488 -35.07 10.96 18.09
N GLU A 489 -35.61 12.16 18.22
CA GLU A 489 -34.95 13.35 18.77
C GLU A 489 -35.50 13.63 20.17
N THR A 490 -35.36 12.64 21.07
CA THR A 490 -35.98 12.63 22.40
C THR A 490 -35.49 13.79 23.28
N ASP A 491 -34.19 14.07 23.32
CA ASP A 491 -33.64 15.21 24.08
C ASP A 491 -34.26 16.55 23.64
N LEU A 492 -34.43 16.76 22.33
CA LEU A 492 -35.07 17.98 21.83
C LEU A 492 -36.58 17.98 22.15
N ALA A 493 -37.25 16.84 22.03
CA ALA A 493 -38.67 16.71 22.37
C ALA A 493 -38.94 17.04 23.85
N ASP A 494 -38.10 16.53 24.76
CA ASP A 494 -38.23 16.74 26.20
C ASP A 494 -38.01 18.22 26.56
N ARG A 495 -37.00 18.87 25.97
CA ARG A 495 -36.73 20.30 26.15
C ARG A 495 -37.89 21.17 25.64
N VAL A 496 -38.43 20.84 24.46
CA VAL A 496 -39.58 21.54 23.89
C VAL A 496 -40.80 21.40 24.80
N ALA A 497 -41.09 20.19 25.28
CA ALA A 497 -42.19 19.93 26.21
C ALA A 497 -42.02 20.70 27.51
N ALA A 498 -40.82 20.72 28.10
CA ALA A 498 -40.53 21.44 29.34
C ALA A 498 -40.59 22.98 29.19
N THR A 499 -40.29 23.50 27.99
CA THR A 499 -40.24 24.95 27.75
C THR A 499 -41.59 25.55 27.38
N LEU A 500 -42.41 24.81 26.62
CA LEU A 500 -43.64 25.31 26.03
C LEU A 500 -44.92 24.91 26.76
N ARG A 501 -44.90 23.82 27.54
CA ARG A 501 -45.95 23.54 28.52
C ARG A 501 -45.77 24.49 29.70
#